data_AF-A0A439KB30-F1
#
_entry.id   AF-A0A439KB30-F1
#
_cell.length_a   1.000
_cell.length_b   1.000
_cell.length_c   1.000
_cell.angle_alpha   90.00
_cell.angle_beta   90.00
_cell.angle_gamma   90.00
#
_symmetry.space_group_name_H-M   'P 1'
#
loop_
_entity.id
_entity.type
_entity.pdbx_description
1 polymer ?
#
loop_
_entity_poly.entity_id
_entity_poly.type
_entity_poly.pdbx_seq_one_letter_code
_entity_poly.pdbx_strand_id
1 'polypeptide(L)'
;GIAQALRARGARPVFICHAGFSGVFADYGFQEYQLPTDEPLTDSERQSYWQAFVRRHLPHFRLSPIDQLETYVAPTWEAIVDTAVNAEA
;
A
#
# COMPACT_ATOMS: atom_id res chain seq x y z
N GLY A 1 7.58 -15.38 4.86
CA GLY A 1 7.56 -14.15 4.04
C GLY A 1 8.60 -13.16 4.56
N ILE A 2 8.76 -12.04 3.85
CA ILE A 2 9.81 -11.05 4.15
C ILE A 2 9.69 -10.47 5.57
N ALA A 3 8.46 -10.22 6.06
CA ALA A 3 8.21 -9.73 7.41
C ALA A 3 8.64 -10.74 8.50
N GLN A 4 8.41 -12.04 8.31
CA GLN A 4 8.88 -13.06 9.26
C GLN A 4 10.42 -13.13 9.29
N ALA A 5 11.06 -13.02 8.13
CA ALA A 5 12.52 -13.04 8.03
C ALA A 5 13.15 -11.79 8.68
N LEU A 6 12.54 -10.62 8.51
CA LEU A 6 12.98 -9.37 9.16
C LEU A 6 12.81 -9.46 10.69
N ARG A 7 11.69 -10.02 11.17
CA ARG A 7 11.47 -10.28 12.61
C ARG A 7 12.52 -11.22 13.18
N ALA A 8 12.86 -12.30 12.47
CA ALA A 8 13.92 -13.23 12.88
C ALA A 8 15.31 -12.58 12.97
N ARG A 9 15.53 -11.46 12.27
CA ARG A 9 16.76 -10.66 12.31
C ARG A 9 16.70 -9.53 13.35
N GLY A 10 15.68 -9.51 14.22
CA GLY A 10 15.53 -8.55 15.31
C GLY A 10 14.80 -7.25 14.95
N ALA A 11 14.30 -7.11 13.71
CA ALA A 11 13.46 -5.97 13.35
C ALA A 11 12.05 -6.12 13.96
N ARG A 12 11.31 -5.01 14.03
CA ARG A 12 9.89 -4.98 14.40
C ARG A 12 9.04 -4.57 13.20
N PRO A 13 8.60 -5.52 12.35
CA PRO A 13 7.72 -5.22 11.24
C PRO A 13 6.36 -4.78 11.75
N VAL A 14 5.89 -3.65 11.24
CA VAL A 14 4.55 -3.12 11.46
C VAL A 14 3.85 -3.01 10.11
N PHE A 15 2.55 -3.22 10.08
CA PHE A 15 1.74 -3.12 8.88
C PHE A 15 0.83 -1.91 8.98
N ILE A 16 0.79 -1.14 7.92
CA ILE A 16 -0.11 -0.01 7.77
C ILE A 16 -1.15 -0.45 6.73
N CYS A 17 -2.42 -0.39 7.07
CA CYS A 17 -3.49 -0.96 6.25
C CYS A 17 -4.74 -0.08 6.21
N HIS A 18 -5.50 -0.18 5.13
CA HIS A 18 -6.84 0.40 5.05
C HIS A 18 -7.83 -0.40 5.91
N ALA A 19 -8.93 0.22 6.36
CA ALA A 19 -9.93 -0.41 7.24
C ALA A 19 -10.46 -1.75 6.71
N GLY A 20 -10.60 -1.90 5.38
CA GLY A 20 -11.03 -3.16 4.75
C GLY A 20 -10.04 -4.33 4.86
N PHE A 21 -8.82 -4.10 5.35
CA PHE A 21 -7.79 -5.11 5.60
C PHE A 21 -7.43 -5.25 7.08
N SER A 22 -8.18 -4.61 7.98
CA SER A 22 -7.96 -4.73 9.42
C SER A 22 -8.16 -6.18 9.87
N GLY A 23 -7.29 -6.64 10.77
CA GLY A 23 -7.27 -7.98 11.35
C GLY A 23 -6.40 -8.97 10.57
N VAL A 24 -6.19 -8.75 9.27
CA VAL A 24 -5.48 -9.70 8.40
C VAL A 24 -4.03 -9.89 8.84
N PHE A 25 -3.36 -8.82 9.28
CA PHE A 25 -1.94 -8.89 9.65
C PHE A 25 -1.74 -9.23 11.13
N ALA A 26 -2.69 -8.83 11.97
CA ALA A 26 -2.78 -9.28 13.36
C ALA A 26 -2.84 -10.80 13.48
N ASP A 27 -3.56 -11.50 12.58
CA ASP A 27 -3.66 -12.97 12.55
C ASP A 27 -2.29 -13.66 12.33
N TYR A 28 -1.35 -12.99 11.66
CA TYR A 28 0.03 -13.48 11.49
C TYR A 28 0.98 -13.03 12.61
N GLY A 29 0.44 -12.40 13.67
CA GLY A 29 1.17 -11.92 14.82
C GLY A 29 2.02 -10.68 14.52
N PHE A 30 1.57 -9.84 13.59
CA PHE A 30 2.19 -8.54 13.33
C PHE A 30 1.31 -7.41 13.84
N GLN A 31 1.97 -6.36 14.33
CA GLN A 31 1.27 -5.16 14.74
C GLN A 31 0.74 -4.43 13.51
N GLU A 32 -0.54 -4.06 13.54
CA GLU A 32 -1.21 -3.33 12.47
C GLU A 32 -1.70 -1.96 12.94
N TYR A 33 -1.65 -1.00 12.03
CA TYR A 33 -2.19 0.35 12.20
C TYR A 33 -3.11 0.64 11.03
N GLN A 34 -4.28 1.21 11.33
CA GLN A 34 -5.15 1.73 10.28
C GLN A 34 -4.64 3.09 9.85
N LEU A 35 -4.57 3.34 8.55
CA LEU A 35 -4.28 4.65 7.98
C LEU A 35 -5.32 5.67 8.49
N PRO A 36 -4.94 6.71 9.27
CA PRO A 36 -5.76 7.88 9.51
C PRO A 36 -6.21 8.49 8.20
N THR A 37 -7.48 8.88 8.15
CA THR A 37 -8.06 9.52 6.97
C THR A 37 -8.49 10.92 7.37
N ASP A 38 -7.69 11.93 7.05
CA ASP A 38 -8.14 13.32 7.10
C ASP A 38 -9.14 13.55 5.95
N GLU A 39 -10.37 13.89 6.36
CA GLU A 39 -11.64 13.86 5.61
C GLU A 39 -11.89 12.55 4.83
N PRO A 40 -12.83 11.69 5.29
CA PRO A 40 -12.94 10.35 4.76
C PRO A 40 -13.58 10.38 3.38
N LEU A 41 -12.75 10.27 2.34
CA LEU A 41 -13.16 9.50 1.18
C LEU A 41 -13.72 8.18 1.72
N THR A 42 -15.00 7.94 1.52
CA THR A 42 -15.67 6.68 1.82
C THR A 42 -14.86 5.51 1.26
N ASP A 43 -15.05 4.29 1.77
CA ASP A 43 -14.39 3.11 1.19
C ASP A 43 -14.61 3.02 -0.34
N SER A 44 -15.76 3.49 -0.81
CA SER A 44 -16.08 3.62 -2.23
C SER A 44 -15.17 4.59 -2.97
N GLU A 45 -14.89 5.76 -2.40
CA GLU A 45 -14.05 6.79 -3.01
C GLU A 45 -12.56 6.39 -3.02
N ARG A 46 -12.08 5.71 -1.96
CA ARG A 46 -10.72 5.13 -1.94
C ARG A 46 -10.54 4.01 -2.94
N GLN A 47 -11.53 3.10 -3.00
CA GLN A 47 -11.53 2.06 -4.02
C GLN A 47 -11.57 2.67 -5.41
N SER A 48 -12.36 3.74 -5.60
CA SER A 48 -12.43 4.47 -6.87
C SER A 48 -11.10 5.13 -7.24
N TYR A 49 -10.37 5.70 -6.28
CA TYR A 49 -9.02 6.24 -6.48
C TYR A 49 -8.06 5.16 -6.98
N TRP A 50 -7.96 4.02 -6.30
CA TRP A 50 -7.04 2.96 -6.71
C TRP A 50 -7.46 2.31 -8.03
N GLN A 51 -8.75 2.16 -8.28
CA GLN A 51 -9.27 1.71 -9.58
C GLN A 51 -8.91 2.68 -10.70
N ALA A 52 -9.03 4.00 -10.47
CA ALA A 52 -8.61 5.01 -11.43
C ALA A 52 -7.09 5.02 -11.64
N PHE A 53 -6.32 4.85 -10.56
CA PHE A 53 -4.86 4.73 -10.61
C PHE A 53 -4.44 3.54 -11.49
N VAL A 54 -4.98 2.35 -11.23
CA VAL A 54 -4.69 1.14 -12.03
C VAL A 54 -5.14 1.31 -13.48
N ARG A 55 -6.33 1.88 -13.72
CA ARG A 55 -6.82 2.16 -15.09
C ARG A 55 -5.89 3.08 -15.88
N ARG A 56 -5.33 4.10 -15.23
CA ARG A 56 -4.37 5.02 -15.85
C ARG A 56 -3.06 4.31 -16.23
N HIS A 57 -2.62 3.33 -15.46
CA HIS A 57 -1.33 2.64 -15.66
C HIS A 57 -1.44 1.33 -16.45
N LEU A 58 -2.66 0.86 -16.74
CA LEU A 58 -2.94 -0.37 -17.49
C LEU A 58 -2.16 -0.50 -18.81
N PRO A 59 -1.96 0.56 -19.62
CA PRO A 59 -1.12 0.49 -20.82
C PRO A 59 0.33 0.10 -20.52
N HIS A 60 0.86 0.50 -19.37
CA HIS A 60 2.26 0.27 -18.97
C HIS A 60 2.53 -1.20 -18.61
N PHE A 61 1.51 -1.98 -18.28
CA PHE A 61 1.67 -3.40 -17.90
C PHE A 61 2.14 -4.28 -19.05
N ARG A 62 2.00 -3.79 -20.30
CA ARG A 62 2.46 -4.47 -21.50
C ARG A 62 3.91 -4.13 -21.87
N LEU A 63 4.54 -3.20 -21.14
CA LEU A 63 5.93 -2.82 -21.38
C LEU A 63 6.89 -3.87 -20.84
N SER A 64 8.16 -3.76 -21.23
CA SER A 64 9.20 -4.63 -20.68
C SER A 64 9.32 -4.42 -19.16
N PRO A 65 9.78 -5.42 -18.38
CA PRO A 65 9.93 -5.26 -16.93
C PRO A 65 10.81 -4.08 -16.51
N ILE A 66 11.81 -3.72 -17.33
CA ILE A 66 12.67 -2.56 -17.08
C ILE A 66 11.90 -1.25 -17.28
N ASP A 67 11.15 -1.14 -18.39
CA ASP A 67 10.37 0.07 -18.67
C ASP A 67 9.22 0.26 -17.67
N GLN A 68 8.73 -0.83 -17.07
CA GLN A 68 7.74 -0.78 -15.99
C GLN A 68 8.26 -0.15 -14.70
N LEU A 69 9.59 -0.14 -14.47
CA LEU A 69 10.17 0.45 -13.27
C LEU A 69 9.80 1.92 -13.14
N GLU A 70 9.97 2.70 -14.21
CA GLU A 70 9.66 4.13 -14.22
C GLU A 70 8.18 4.42 -14.48
N THR A 71 7.52 3.57 -15.29
CA THR A 71 6.15 3.87 -15.75
C THR A 71 5.05 3.33 -14.84
N TYR A 72 5.36 2.40 -13.93
CA TYR A 72 4.36 1.84 -13.01
C TYR A 72 4.89 1.61 -11.60
N VAL A 73 6.07 0.99 -11.44
CA VAL A 73 6.55 0.58 -10.12
C VAL A 73 6.90 1.78 -9.25
N ALA A 74 7.71 2.72 -9.74
CA ALA A 74 8.06 3.91 -8.97
C ALA A 74 6.83 4.78 -8.63
N PRO A 75 5.93 5.12 -9.59
CA PRO A 75 4.70 5.86 -9.27
C PRO A 75 3.79 5.16 -8.27
N THR A 76 3.77 3.82 -8.26
CA THR A 76 2.98 3.05 -7.29
C THR A 76 3.58 3.18 -5.89
N TRP A 77 4.90 3.11 -5.76
CA TRP A 77 5.58 3.31 -4.48
C TRP A 77 5.41 4.73 -3.96
N GLU A 78 5.51 5.74 -4.81
CA GLU A 78 5.23 7.14 -4.46
C GLU A 78 3.81 7.28 -3.93
N ALA A 79 2.80 6.76 -4.63
CA ALA A 79 1.41 6.81 -4.17
C ALA A 79 1.21 6.10 -2.81
N ILE A 80 1.88 4.96 -2.59
CA ILE A 80 1.84 4.26 -1.30
C ILE A 80 2.47 5.11 -0.19
N VAL A 81 3.66 5.68 -0.43
CA VAL A 81 4.35 6.53 0.55
C VAL A 81 3.52 7.76 0.86
N ASP A 82 2.97 8.44 -0.15
CA ASP A 82 2.10 9.60 0.03
C ASP A 82 0.88 9.26 0.90
N THR A 83 0.24 8.10 0.65
CA THR A 83 -0.86 7.65 1.49
C THR A 83 -0.44 7.33 2.92
N ALA A 84 0.78 6.82 3.14
CA ALA A 84 1.32 6.56 4.46
C ALA A 84 1.67 7.85 5.22
N VAL A 85 2.26 8.84 4.54
CA VAL A 85 2.57 10.17 5.11
C VAL A 85 1.28 10.89 5.50
N ASN A 86 0.27 10.90 4.64
CA ASN A 86 -1.04 11.50 4.94
C ASN A 86 -1.75 10.83 6.12
N ALA A 87 -1.42 9.57 6.39
CA ALA A 87 -1.91 8.84 7.54
C ALA A 87 -1.15 9.18 8.83
N GLU A 88 0.13 9.54 8.77
CA GLU A 88 0.88 9.91 9.98
C GLU A 88 0.71 11.38 10.40
N ALA A 89 0.12 12.21 9.54
CA ALA A 89 -0.22 13.61 9.79
C ALA A 89 -1.38 13.77 10.78
#